data_AF-X1G449-F1
#
_entry.id   AF-X1G449-F1
#
_cell.length_a   1.000
_cell.length_b   1.000
_cell.length_c   1.000
_cell.angle_alpha   90.00
_cell.angle_beta   90.00
_cell.angle_gamma   90.00
#
_symmetry.space_group_name_H-M   'P 1'
#
loop_
_entity.id
_entity.type
_entity.pdbx_description
1 polymer ?
#
loop_
_entity_poly.entity_id
_entity_poly.type
_entity_poly.pdbx_seq_one_letter_code
_entity_poly.pdbx_strand_id
1 'polypeptide(L)'
;MKKHFILFIILSIACLVIFAGQHPALSQEIDSEFFYYSDHRKIPLALSPDHVALRFKSGQRYHISNRFPLLVLPTKEKDLSKNRLVLFNLQKNLKNADVRKLKHDLSRDPNIELVAPVFKAPGASMIVTDEFIVQFAPNISESDVADLNNTYGVEIVKKGTWAENTGALCPLLCARKGECQYFTSVPYVPMFYDIN
;
A
#
# COMPACT_ATOMS: atom_id res chain seq x y z
N MET A 1 19.31 -21.20 -57.70
CA MET A 1 18.67 -21.59 -56.41
C MET A 1 19.47 -21.23 -55.16
N LYS A 2 20.77 -21.58 -55.01
CA LYS A 2 21.54 -21.31 -53.77
C LYS A 2 21.66 -19.84 -53.34
N LYS A 3 21.69 -18.88 -54.29
CA LYS A 3 21.83 -17.44 -53.98
C LYS A 3 20.60 -16.82 -53.29
N HIS A 4 19.38 -17.30 -53.59
CA HIS A 4 18.16 -16.76 -52.98
C HIS A 4 17.96 -17.23 -51.54
N PHE A 5 18.47 -18.42 -51.19
CA PHE A 5 18.36 -18.98 -49.84
C PHE A 5 19.23 -18.23 -48.83
N ILE A 6 20.45 -17.82 -49.23
CA ILE A 6 21.37 -17.06 -48.36
C ILE A 6 20.82 -15.66 -48.06
N LEU A 7 20.19 -14.99 -49.04
CA LEU A 7 19.60 -13.67 -48.85
C LEU A 7 18.44 -13.71 -47.83
N PHE A 8 17.65 -14.78 -47.84
CA PHE A 8 16.51 -14.94 -46.93
C PHE A 8 16.96 -15.13 -45.48
N ILE A 9 18.05 -15.87 -45.24
CA ILE A 9 18.61 -16.06 -43.90
C ILE A 9 19.16 -14.74 -43.34
N ILE A 10 19.88 -13.97 -44.14
CA ILE A 10 20.43 -12.67 -43.72
C ILE A 10 19.28 -11.69 -43.38
N LEU A 11 18.21 -11.68 -44.19
CA LEU A 11 17.05 -10.82 -43.94
C LEU A 11 16.30 -11.20 -42.66
N SER A 12 16.13 -12.50 -42.37
CA SER A 12 15.51 -12.97 -41.12
C SER A 12 16.35 -12.63 -39.88
N ILE A 13 17.68 -12.74 -39.97
CA ILE A 13 18.57 -12.37 -38.85
C ILE A 13 18.54 -10.86 -38.62
N ALA A 14 18.55 -10.05 -39.69
CA ALA A 14 18.43 -8.60 -39.57
C ALA A 14 17.09 -8.17 -38.96
N CYS A 15 15.99 -8.86 -39.29
CA CYS A 15 14.67 -8.57 -38.73
C CYS A 15 14.57 -8.93 -37.24
N LEU A 16 15.26 -9.99 -36.79
CA LEU A 16 15.27 -10.40 -35.38
C LEU A 16 16.00 -9.40 -34.48
N VAL A 17 17.06 -8.74 -34.99
CA VAL A 17 17.83 -7.73 -34.24
C VAL A 17 17.04 -6.43 -34.07
N ILE A 18 16.19 -6.07 -35.04
CA ILE A 18 15.38 -4.85 -34.95
C ILE A 18 14.22 -5.01 -33.95
N PHE A 19 13.65 -6.21 -33.82
CA PHE A 19 12.57 -6.45 -32.86
C PHE A 19 13.05 -6.61 -31.41
N ALA A 20 14.29 -7.03 -31.17
CA ALA A 20 14.83 -7.18 -29.82
C ALA A 20 15.21 -5.82 -29.15
N GLY A 21 15.31 -4.73 -29.91
CA GLY A 21 15.91 -3.47 -29.45
C GLY A 21 14.95 -2.36 -29.00
N GLN A 22 13.63 -2.54 -29.09
CA GLN A 22 12.67 -1.42 -28.89
C GLN A 22 11.55 -1.66 -27.87
N HIS A 23 11.80 -2.44 -26.83
CA HIS A 23 11.05 -2.22 -25.60
C HIS A 23 11.82 -1.19 -24.78
N PRO A 24 11.48 0.12 -24.83
CA PRO A 24 11.85 1.00 -23.74
C PRO A 24 11.19 0.39 -22.52
N ALA A 25 11.98 -0.34 -21.73
CA ALA A 25 11.61 -0.63 -20.37
C ALA A 25 11.42 0.75 -19.75
N LEU A 26 10.16 1.15 -19.62
CA LEU A 26 9.76 2.25 -18.78
C LEU A 26 10.23 1.83 -17.40
N SER A 27 11.47 2.20 -17.08
CA SER A 27 12.05 2.06 -15.76
C SER A 27 11.27 3.06 -14.92
N GLN A 28 10.06 2.67 -14.54
CA GLN A 28 9.45 3.23 -13.35
C GLN A 28 10.52 3.08 -12.29
N GLU A 29 10.98 4.21 -11.79
CA GLU A 29 11.89 4.29 -10.68
C GLU A 29 11.19 3.55 -9.53
N ILE A 30 11.48 2.25 -9.39
CA ILE A 30 10.93 1.44 -8.32
C ILE A 30 11.58 2.02 -7.07
N ASP A 31 10.81 2.86 -6.41
CA ASP A 31 11.22 3.52 -5.19
C ASP A 31 11.43 2.44 -4.13
N SER A 32 12.69 2.03 -3.97
CA SER A 32 13.09 0.83 -3.19
C SER A 32 12.79 0.95 -1.69
N GLU A 33 12.28 2.10 -1.26
CA GLU A 33 11.89 2.42 0.11
C GLU A 33 10.71 1.56 0.59
N PHE A 34 9.72 1.28 -0.27
CA PHE A 34 8.51 0.55 0.13
C PHE A 34 8.53 -0.91 -0.36
N PHE A 35 8.23 -1.84 0.54
CA PHE A 35 8.16 -3.27 0.25
C PHE A 35 7.31 -4.02 1.27
N TYR A 36 6.90 -5.23 0.91
CA TYR A 36 6.37 -6.23 1.84
C TYR A 36 7.05 -7.58 1.62
N TYR A 37 6.85 -8.52 2.54
CA TYR A 37 7.33 -9.89 2.39
C TYR A 37 6.19 -10.84 2.08
N SER A 38 6.40 -11.72 1.10
CA SER A 38 5.54 -12.87 0.82
C SER A 38 6.44 -14.04 0.43
N ASP A 39 6.20 -15.23 0.98
CA ASP A 39 6.99 -16.44 0.69
C ASP A 39 8.51 -16.22 0.81
N HIS A 40 8.93 -15.55 1.88
CA HIS A 40 10.32 -15.15 2.13
C HIS A 40 10.96 -14.26 1.05
N ARG A 41 10.16 -13.69 0.14
CA ARG A 41 10.61 -12.76 -0.90
C ARG A 41 10.21 -11.34 -0.54
N LYS A 42 11.16 -10.42 -0.70
CA LYS A 42 10.91 -8.98 -0.63
C LYS A 42 10.24 -8.55 -1.94
N ILE A 43 9.01 -8.07 -1.86
CA ILE A 43 8.26 -7.57 -3.01
C ILE A 43 8.22 -6.04 -2.91
N PRO A 44 8.86 -5.31 -3.85
CA PRO A 44 8.83 -3.86 -3.83
C PRO A 44 7.43 -3.33 -4.17
N LEU A 45 7.06 -2.21 -3.56
CA LEU A 45 5.79 -1.54 -3.79
C LEU A 45 6.03 -0.21 -4.50
N ALA A 46 5.36 0.01 -5.63
CA ALA A 46 5.42 1.28 -6.34
C ALA A 46 4.38 2.24 -5.78
N LEU A 47 4.82 3.38 -5.23
CA LEU A 47 3.91 4.41 -4.75
C LEU A 47 3.03 4.94 -5.89
N SER A 48 1.74 5.10 -5.64
CA SER A 48 0.81 5.70 -6.59
C SER A 48 0.97 7.22 -6.56
N PRO A 49 1.30 7.86 -7.70
CA PRO A 49 1.34 9.32 -7.79
C PRO A 49 -0.06 9.93 -7.90
N ASP A 50 -1.09 9.09 -8.04
CA ASP A 50 -2.42 9.49 -8.44
C ASP A 50 -3.40 9.53 -7.25
N HIS A 51 -3.07 8.89 -6.13
CA HIS A 51 -4.00 8.73 -5.02
C HIS A 51 -3.32 8.78 -3.63
N VAL A 52 -4.10 9.22 -2.63
CA VAL A 52 -3.77 9.07 -1.21
C VAL A 52 -5.03 8.68 -0.44
N ALA A 53 -4.90 7.82 0.57
CA ALA A 53 -6.01 7.42 1.41
C ALA A 53 -5.93 8.11 2.77
N LEU A 54 -7.03 8.72 3.21
CA LEU A 54 -7.11 9.50 4.44
C LEU A 54 -8.18 8.95 5.38
N ARG A 55 -7.85 8.84 6.67
CA ARG A 55 -8.81 8.65 7.75
C ARG A 55 -8.91 9.94 8.55
N PHE A 56 -10.11 10.43 8.80
CA PHE A 56 -10.35 11.65 9.56
C PHE A 56 -10.80 11.33 11.00
N LYS A 57 -10.35 12.12 11.98
CA LYS A 57 -10.73 11.97 13.40
C LYS A 57 -12.21 12.32 13.65
N SER A 58 -12.75 13.25 12.86
CA SER A 58 -14.15 13.65 12.87
C SER A 58 -14.67 13.71 11.43
N GLY A 59 -15.98 13.67 11.21
CA GLY A 59 -16.59 13.71 9.87
C GLY A 59 -16.34 14.98 9.04
N GLN A 60 -15.36 15.82 9.41
CA GLN A 60 -14.96 17.06 8.74
C GLN A 60 -14.11 16.81 7.48
N ARG A 61 -14.68 16.07 6.53
CA ARG A 61 -14.05 15.71 5.25
C ARG A 61 -14.01 16.88 4.26
N TYR A 62 -15.00 17.77 4.32
CA TYR A 62 -15.36 18.71 3.24
C TYR A 62 -14.45 19.93 3.06
N HIS A 63 -13.46 20.16 3.93
CA HIS A 63 -12.59 21.35 3.86
C HIS A 63 -11.11 21.03 3.62
N ILE A 64 -10.76 19.76 3.42
CA ILE A 64 -9.36 19.37 3.29
C ILE A 64 -8.75 19.89 1.98
N SER A 65 -9.51 19.92 0.88
CA SER A 65 -9.03 20.41 -0.43
C SER A 65 -8.69 21.90 -0.43
N ASN A 66 -9.35 22.71 0.41
CA ASN A 66 -9.03 24.14 0.55
C ASN A 66 -7.67 24.36 1.21
N ARG A 67 -7.27 23.46 2.12
CA ARG A 67 -5.98 23.52 2.83
C ARG A 67 -4.88 22.82 2.04
N PHE A 68 -5.24 21.79 1.29
CA PHE A 68 -4.33 20.97 0.50
C PHE A 68 -4.80 20.96 -0.96
N PRO A 69 -4.39 21.96 -1.77
CA PRO A 69 -4.87 22.13 -3.14
C PRO A 69 -4.48 20.99 -4.09
N LEU A 70 -3.49 20.18 -3.69
CA LEU A 70 -3.09 18.97 -4.42
C LEU A 70 -4.12 17.83 -4.31
N LEU A 71 -5.04 17.89 -3.34
CA LEU A 71 -6.14 16.95 -3.20
C LEU A 71 -7.32 17.35 -4.09
N VAL A 72 -7.73 16.44 -4.96
CA VAL A 72 -8.94 16.55 -5.76
C VAL A 72 -10.04 15.75 -5.09
N LEU A 73 -11.14 16.44 -4.75
CA LEU A 73 -12.30 15.77 -4.16
C LEU A 73 -12.82 14.70 -5.13
N PRO A 74 -13.06 13.47 -4.65
CA PRO A 74 -13.57 12.42 -5.50
C PRO A 74 -15.00 12.76 -5.96
N THR A 75 -15.30 12.59 -7.26
CA THR A 75 -16.65 12.79 -7.82
C THR A 75 -17.67 11.80 -7.25
N LYS A 76 -17.20 10.61 -6.88
CA LYS A 76 -17.92 9.61 -6.11
C LYS A 76 -17.02 9.13 -5.00
N GLU A 77 -17.50 9.24 -3.77
CA GLU A 77 -16.78 8.75 -2.60
C GLU A 77 -16.68 7.23 -2.70
N LYS A 78 -15.46 6.73 -3.00
CA LYS A 78 -15.14 5.33 -2.74
C LYS A 78 -14.81 5.25 -1.26
N ASP A 79 -15.85 5.25 -0.43
CA ASP A 79 -15.70 5.05 1.01
C ASP A 79 -15.27 3.59 1.22
N LEU A 80 -14.04 3.40 1.69
CA LEU A 80 -13.55 2.11 2.16
C LEU A 80 -14.10 1.92 3.57
N SER A 81 -15.43 1.78 3.63
CA SER A 81 -16.29 2.02 4.79
C SER A 81 -15.99 1.13 5.98
N LYS A 82 -15.30 0.00 5.77
CA LYS A 82 -14.81 -0.85 6.87
C LYS A 82 -13.76 -0.13 7.73
N ASN A 83 -12.95 0.74 7.14
CA ASN A 83 -11.77 1.30 7.82
C ASN A 83 -11.82 2.84 7.90
N ARG A 84 -12.98 3.46 7.65
CA ARG A 84 -13.18 4.93 7.64
C ARG A 84 -12.20 5.67 6.72
N LEU A 85 -11.67 4.98 5.71
CA LEU A 85 -10.69 5.53 4.77
C LEU A 85 -11.41 6.10 3.55
N VAL A 86 -11.06 7.32 3.20
CA VAL A 86 -11.53 8.01 1.99
C VAL A 86 -10.36 8.13 1.03
N LEU A 87 -10.58 7.65 -0.20
CA LEU A 87 -9.60 7.76 -1.28
C LEU A 87 -9.72 9.14 -1.95
N PHE A 88 -8.62 9.90 -1.95
CA PHE A 88 -8.52 11.16 -2.68
C PHE A 88 -7.69 10.99 -3.93
N ASN A 89 -8.16 11.60 -5.01
CA ASN A 89 -7.38 11.77 -6.22
C ASN A 89 -6.36 12.88 -5.99
N LEU A 90 -5.18 12.74 -6.57
CA LEU A 90 -4.17 13.78 -6.61
C LEU A 90 -4.24 14.54 -7.94
N GLN A 91 -3.73 15.76 -7.96
CA GLN A 91 -3.52 16.47 -9.22
C GLN A 91 -2.65 15.64 -10.17
N LYS A 92 -2.90 15.76 -11.48
CA LYS A 92 -2.13 15.04 -12.49
C LYS A 92 -0.67 15.52 -12.51
N ASN A 93 0.23 14.63 -12.90
CA ASN A 93 1.66 14.90 -13.11
C ASN A 93 2.45 15.27 -11.83
N LEU A 94 1.99 14.85 -10.65
CA LEU A 94 2.81 14.95 -9.44
C LEU A 94 3.97 13.96 -9.49
N LYS A 95 5.13 14.38 -8.99
CA LYS A 95 6.28 13.50 -8.79
C LYS A 95 6.18 12.81 -7.42
N ASN A 96 6.88 11.69 -7.25
CA ASN A 96 6.92 10.97 -5.97
C ASN A 96 7.37 11.86 -4.80
N ALA A 97 8.29 12.80 -5.05
CA ALA A 97 8.72 13.79 -4.05
C ALA A 97 7.57 14.70 -3.57
N ASP A 98 6.69 15.13 -4.48
CA ASP A 98 5.54 15.97 -4.15
C ASP A 98 4.53 15.20 -3.31
N VAL A 99 4.31 13.91 -3.65
CA VAL A 99 3.43 13.02 -2.88
C VAL A 99 3.99 12.76 -1.49
N ARG A 100 5.29 12.51 -1.35
CA ARG A 100 5.95 12.36 -0.04
C ARG A 100 5.78 13.61 0.82
N LYS A 101 6.02 14.79 0.25
CA LYS A 101 5.85 16.06 0.95
C LYS A 101 4.38 16.26 1.37
N LEU A 102 3.44 16.04 0.46
CA LEU A 102 2.01 16.12 0.76
C LEU A 102 1.61 15.18 1.90
N LYS A 103 2.07 13.93 1.89
CA LYS A 103 1.80 12.98 2.98
C LYS A 103 2.34 13.48 4.32
N HIS A 104 3.55 14.04 4.34
CA HIS A 104 4.16 14.61 5.54
C HIS A 104 3.41 15.85 6.05
N ASP A 105 2.85 16.66 5.14
CA ASP A 105 2.05 17.82 5.52
C ASP A 105 0.68 17.39 6.07
N LEU A 106 0.04 16.41 5.42
CA LEU A 106 -1.24 15.82 5.84
C LEU A 106 -1.13 15.12 7.21
N SER A 107 -0.03 14.43 7.50
CA SER A 107 0.14 13.72 8.78
C SER A 107 0.26 14.65 9.98
N ARG A 108 0.52 15.94 9.75
CA ARG A 108 0.59 16.98 10.78
C ARG A 108 -0.74 17.71 10.97
N ASP A 109 -1.76 17.42 10.14
CA ASP A 109 -3.07 18.04 10.26
C ASP A 109 -3.83 17.49 11.49
N PRO A 110 -4.34 18.34 12.39
CA PRO A 110 -5.01 17.88 13.60
C PRO A 110 -6.29 17.08 13.34
N ASN A 111 -6.92 17.26 12.17
CA ASN A 111 -8.17 16.58 11.80
C ASN A 111 -7.93 15.23 11.11
N ILE A 112 -6.70 14.93 10.71
CA ILE A 112 -6.35 13.67 10.08
C ILE A 112 -5.89 12.68 11.16
N GLU A 113 -6.49 11.49 11.13
CA GLU A 113 -6.14 10.36 12.00
C GLU A 113 -5.03 9.51 11.36
N LEU A 114 -5.16 9.23 10.06
CA LEU A 114 -4.23 8.40 9.30
C LEU A 114 -4.03 8.94 7.88
N VAL A 115 -2.78 8.93 7.42
CA VAL A 115 -2.41 9.13 6.02
C VAL A 115 -1.81 7.83 5.49
N ALA A 116 -2.58 7.08 4.71
CA ALA A 116 -2.15 5.81 4.17
C ALA A 116 -1.68 5.98 2.70
N PRO A 117 -0.44 5.56 2.36
CA PRO A 117 0.00 5.52 0.97
C PRO A 117 -0.85 4.52 0.16
N VAL A 118 -1.11 4.88 -1.09
CA VAL A 118 -1.68 3.97 -2.08
C VAL A 118 -0.54 3.47 -2.95
N PHE A 119 -0.49 2.18 -3.20
CA PHE A 119 0.51 1.53 -4.03
C PHE A 119 -0.13 0.93 -5.29
N LYS A 120 0.60 0.94 -6.39
CA LYS A 120 0.21 0.27 -7.63
C LYS A 120 0.57 -1.21 -7.55
N ALA A 121 -0.39 -2.06 -7.91
CA ALA A 121 -0.18 -3.50 -8.08
C ALA A 121 -0.72 -3.95 -9.44
N PRO A 122 -0.27 -5.10 -9.98
CA PRO A 122 -0.79 -5.62 -11.25
C PRO A 122 -2.31 -5.81 -11.19
N GLY A 123 -3.07 -4.96 -11.91
CA GLY A 123 -4.53 -5.02 -11.96
C GLY A 123 -5.26 -4.53 -10.71
N ALA A 124 -4.56 -3.97 -9.72
CA ALA A 124 -5.11 -3.52 -8.44
C ALA A 124 -4.42 -2.24 -7.94
N SER A 125 -5.06 -1.54 -7.01
CA SER A 125 -4.37 -0.56 -6.17
C SER A 125 -4.54 -0.97 -4.72
N MET A 126 -3.46 -0.84 -3.95
CA MET A 126 -3.36 -1.41 -2.61
C MET A 126 -3.14 -0.30 -1.59
N ILE A 127 -3.85 -0.35 -0.47
CA ILE A 127 -3.64 0.53 0.68
C ILE A 127 -3.14 -0.30 1.84
N VAL A 128 -2.04 0.11 2.47
CA VAL A 128 -1.58 -0.46 3.74
C VAL A 128 -2.31 0.23 4.87
N THR A 129 -3.02 -0.54 5.68
CA THR A 129 -3.70 -0.04 6.88
C THR A 129 -2.88 -0.31 8.14
N ASP A 130 -3.30 0.32 9.23
CA ASP A 130 -2.85 0.02 10.60
C ASP A 130 -3.34 -1.33 11.13
N GLU A 131 -4.25 -1.98 10.41
CA GLU A 131 -4.74 -3.31 10.76
C GLU A 131 -3.89 -4.41 10.10
N PHE A 132 -3.65 -5.49 10.84
CA PHE A 132 -2.91 -6.65 10.38
C PHE A 132 -3.49 -7.95 10.89
N ILE A 133 -3.26 -9.03 10.15
CA ILE A 133 -3.73 -10.37 10.54
C ILE A 133 -2.60 -11.09 11.26
N VAL A 134 -2.92 -11.66 12.43
CA VAL A 134 -2.03 -12.56 13.18
C VAL A 134 -2.75 -13.87 13.43
N GLN A 135 -1.99 -14.96 13.29
CA GLN A 135 -2.35 -16.27 13.80
C GLN A 135 -1.41 -16.62 14.94
N PHE A 136 -1.94 -16.77 16.15
CA PHE A 136 -1.18 -17.24 17.29
C PHE A 136 -1.08 -18.76 17.26
N ALA A 137 -0.05 -19.31 17.90
CA ALA A 137 0.09 -20.76 18.01
C ALA A 137 -1.11 -21.35 18.79
N PRO A 138 -1.56 -22.57 18.47
CA PRO A 138 -2.78 -23.15 19.02
C PRO A 138 -2.69 -23.41 20.53
N ASN A 139 -1.48 -23.49 21.08
CA ASN A 139 -1.23 -23.69 22.51
C ASN A 139 -1.19 -22.39 23.33
N ILE A 140 -1.32 -21.22 22.69
CA ILE A 140 -1.36 -19.93 23.39
C ILE A 140 -2.79 -19.68 23.88
N SER A 141 -2.94 -19.36 25.17
CA SER A 141 -4.25 -19.09 25.76
C SER A 141 -4.76 -17.69 25.42
N GLU A 142 -6.08 -17.45 25.52
CA GLU A 142 -6.64 -16.11 25.30
C GLU A 142 -6.08 -15.06 26.28
N SER A 143 -5.75 -15.47 27.52
CA SER A 143 -5.10 -14.58 28.48
C SER A 143 -3.68 -14.20 28.06
N ASP A 144 -2.89 -15.16 27.56
CA ASP A 144 -1.54 -14.88 27.05
C ASP A 144 -1.59 -13.95 25.83
N VAL A 145 -2.57 -14.14 24.95
CA VAL A 145 -2.82 -13.23 23.82
C VAL A 145 -3.19 -11.83 24.32
N ALA A 146 -4.06 -11.72 25.33
CA ALA A 146 -4.44 -10.44 25.90
C ALA A 146 -3.24 -9.72 26.54
N ASP A 147 -2.39 -10.44 27.27
CA ASP A 147 -1.19 -9.91 27.90
C ASP A 147 -0.15 -9.47 26.87
N LEU A 148 0.08 -10.26 25.81
CA LEU A 148 0.91 -9.88 24.67
C LEU A 148 0.39 -8.62 24.00
N ASN A 149 -0.92 -8.58 23.72
CA ASN A 149 -1.55 -7.44 23.07
C ASN A 149 -1.45 -6.17 23.90
N ASN A 150 -1.69 -6.26 25.22
CA ASN A 150 -1.53 -5.15 26.15
C ASN A 150 -0.07 -4.69 26.23
N THR A 151 0.88 -5.63 26.29
CA THR A 151 2.33 -5.35 26.32
C THR A 151 2.78 -4.58 25.08
N TYR A 152 2.27 -4.95 23.92
CA TYR A 152 2.62 -4.34 22.64
C TYR A 152 1.72 -3.19 22.21
N GLY A 153 0.71 -2.85 23.02
CA GLY A 153 -0.25 -1.82 22.70
C GLY A 153 -0.96 -2.10 21.39
N VAL A 154 -1.54 -3.29 21.22
CA VAL A 154 -2.40 -3.69 20.11
C VAL A 154 -3.72 -4.22 20.65
N GLU A 155 -4.79 -4.13 19.87
CA GLU A 155 -6.11 -4.67 20.21
C GLU A 155 -6.63 -5.56 19.09
N ILE A 156 -7.43 -6.56 19.46
CA ILE A 156 -8.13 -7.40 18.48
C ILE A 156 -9.37 -6.65 18.01
N VAL A 157 -9.35 -6.16 16.78
CA VAL A 157 -10.50 -5.48 16.17
C VAL A 157 -11.51 -6.48 15.58
N LYS A 158 -11.06 -7.69 15.24
CA LYS A 158 -11.93 -8.76 14.74
C LYS A 158 -11.33 -10.15 14.95
N LYS A 159 -12.06 -11.08 15.55
CA LYS A 159 -11.67 -12.51 15.58
C LYS A 159 -11.86 -13.15 14.19
N GLY A 160 -10.87 -13.93 13.76
CA GLY A 160 -10.95 -14.74 12.55
C GLY A 160 -11.79 -15.99 12.78
N THR A 161 -12.48 -16.47 11.73
CA THR A 161 -13.33 -17.67 11.79
C THR A 161 -12.75 -18.86 11.01
N TRP A 162 -11.64 -18.66 10.31
CA TRP A 162 -11.05 -19.66 9.40
C TRP A 162 -9.99 -20.55 10.06
N ALA A 163 -9.46 -20.14 11.21
CA ALA A 163 -8.52 -20.91 12.01
C ALA A 163 -8.64 -20.48 13.47
N GLU A 164 -8.35 -21.41 14.37
CA GLU A 164 -8.24 -21.13 15.79
C GLU A 164 -7.16 -20.07 16.05
N ASN A 165 -7.34 -19.29 17.12
CA ASN A 165 -6.39 -18.27 17.57
C ASN A 165 -5.93 -17.29 16.47
N THR A 166 -6.83 -16.93 15.55
CA THR A 166 -6.56 -15.96 14.49
C THR A 166 -7.40 -14.70 14.68
N GLY A 167 -6.82 -13.53 14.40
CA GLY A 167 -7.53 -12.26 14.49
C GLY A 167 -6.89 -11.16 13.66
N ALA A 168 -7.69 -10.14 13.34
CA ALA A 168 -7.19 -8.85 12.89
C ALA A 168 -6.89 -8.00 14.13
N LEU A 169 -5.68 -7.47 14.19
CA LEU A 169 -5.18 -6.62 15.25
C LEU A 169 -4.93 -5.21 14.72
N CYS A 170 -5.04 -4.21 15.60
CA CYS A 170 -4.72 -2.81 15.33
C CYS A 170 -3.89 -2.24 16.49
N PRO A 171 -2.82 -1.46 16.27
CA PRO A 171 -2.09 -0.78 17.34
C PRO A 171 -2.97 0.22 18.12
N LEU A 172 -3.09 0.03 19.44
CA LEU A 172 -3.70 0.94 20.41
C LEU A 172 -3.03 2.32 20.45
N LEU A 173 -1.78 2.43 19.97
CA LEU A 173 -0.93 3.61 20.09
C LEU A 173 -0.26 4.02 18.76
N CYS A 174 -1.04 4.35 17.73
CA CYS A 174 -0.67 5.49 16.86
C CYS A 174 -1.49 6.77 17.20
N ALA A 175 -2.37 6.72 18.22
CA ALA A 175 -3.21 7.86 18.64
C ALA A 175 -2.58 8.84 19.65
N ARG A 176 -1.44 8.52 20.32
CA ARG A 176 -0.89 9.40 21.37
C ARG A 176 0.51 10.00 21.13
N LYS A 177 1.44 9.39 20.38
CA LYS A 177 2.84 9.89 20.36
C LYS A 177 3.71 9.62 19.10
N GLY A 178 3.15 9.39 17.92
CA GLY A 178 3.92 9.53 16.66
C GLY A 178 5.11 8.57 16.42
N GLU A 179 5.32 7.57 17.27
CA GLU A 179 6.35 6.53 17.09
C GLU A 179 5.66 5.17 16.95
N CYS A 180 5.41 4.74 15.72
CA CYS A 180 4.93 3.38 15.47
C CYS A 180 6.18 2.49 15.33
N GLN A 181 6.50 1.70 16.36
CA GLN A 181 7.58 0.70 16.30
C GLN A 181 7.10 -0.51 15.47
N TYR A 182 7.86 -0.90 14.45
CA TYR A 182 7.54 -2.05 13.60
C TYR A 182 7.90 -3.36 14.33
N PHE A 183 6.94 -4.28 14.43
CA PHE A 183 7.14 -5.61 15.03
C PHE A 183 7.90 -6.53 14.06
N THR A 184 8.98 -7.15 14.52
CA THR A 184 9.83 -8.04 13.69
C THR A 184 9.77 -9.52 14.10
N SER A 185 9.12 -9.87 15.22
CA SER A 185 9.16 -11.22 15.80
C SER A 185 7.94 -12.09 15.48
N VAL A 186 6.89 -11.54 14.87
CA VAL A 186 5.67 -12.28 14.50
C VAL A 186 5.51 -12.20 12.98
N PRO A 187 5.22 -13.30 12.27
CA PRO A 187 4.86 -13.23 10.85
C PRO A 187 3.61 -12.36 10.72
N TYR A 188 3.81 -11.11 10.32
CA TYR A 188 2.76 -10.12 10.11
C TYR A 188 2.44 -10.07 8.62
N VAL A 189 1.15 -10.14 8.29
CA VAL A 189 0.66 -9.87 6.94
C VAL A 189 -0.08 -8.53 7.00
N PRO A 190 0.43 -7.48 6.33
CA PRO A 190 -0.32 -6.23 6.20
C PRO A 190 -1.68 -6.52 5.57
N MET A 191 -2.75 -5.95 6.11
CA MET A 191 -4.01 -5.95 5.36
C MET A 191 -3.92 -4.94 4.23
N PHE A 192 -4.09 -5.47 3.01
CA PHE A 192 -4.23 -4.69 1.80
C PHE A 192 -5.68 -4.71 1.35
N TYR A 193 -6.19 -3.53 1.02
CA TYR A 193 -7.51 -3.39 0.41
C TYR A 193 -7.32 -3.16 -1.08
N ASP A 194 -7.98 -3.99 -1.89
CA ASP A 194 -8.16 -3.71 -3.31
C ASP A 194 -9.18 -2.58 -3.47
N ILE A 195 -8.77 -1.53 -4.18
CA ILE A 195 -9.59 -0.34 -4.43
C ILE A 195 -10.08 -0.27 -5.88
N ASN A 196 -10.04 -1.36 -6.64
CA ASN A 196 -10.72 -1.44 -7.94
C ASN A 196 -12.20 -1.83 -7.83
#